data_AF-A0A1V4TQ41-F1
#
_entry.id   AF-A0A1V4TQ41-F1
#
_cell.length_a   1.000
_cell.length_b   1.000
_cell.length_c   1.000
_cell.angle_alpha   90.00
_cell.angle_beta   90.00
_cell.angle_gamma   90.00
#
_symmetry.space_group_name_H-M   'P 1'
#
loop_
_entity.id
_entity.type
_entity.pdbx_description
1 polymer ?
#
loop_
_entity_poly.entity_id
_entity_poly.type
_entity_poly.pdbx_seq_one_letter_code
_entity_poly.pdbx_strand_id
1 'polypeptide(L)'
;MKIQELIGTILAGSTRLGTFTLSEMLRLTQSKSTNGIAVSRYNDREFDLAILDGEPEGAILIEEKGTLYGDKAVMLLTGTEKFDLYEVKQDLVEAVVMGCRILEKGHIRKSGMDMIPEIGRKSDGLGVLSVAVQRNGEPQNGVRVSIRKEGQMITNDITTENGTVDFKLLYGKYDCIVQDRAMMISTFHIIFDIAHSRITLEI
;
A
#
# COMPACT_ATOMS: atom_id res chain seq x y z
N MET A 1 26.94 0.88 20.37
CA MET A 1 26.13 -0.24 19.84
C MET A 1 25.30 0.30 18.69
N LYS A 2 25.33 -0.32 17.52
CA LYS A 2 24.50 0.12 16.38
C LYS A 2 23.05 -0.25 16.66
N ILE A 3 22.10 0.55 16.20
CA ILE A 3 20.66 0.31 16.43
C ILE A 3 20.20 -1.07 15.93
N GLN A 4 20.79 -1.55 14.82
CA GLN A 4 20.60 -2.90 14.28
C GLN A 4 20.99 -4.01 15.28
N GLU A 5 22.09 -3.83 16.02
CA GLU A 5 22.53 -4.82 17.02
C GLU A 5 21.59 -4.85 18.22
N LEU A 6 21.06 -3.69 18.62
CA LEU A 6 20.06 -3.58 19.67
C LEU A 6 18.77 -4.31 19.29
N ILE A 7 18.21 -3.97 18.13
CA ILE A 7 16.99 -4.60 17.62
C ILE A 7 17.22 -6.11 17.47
N GLY A 8 18.32 -6.54 16.84
CA GLY A 8 18.66 -7.95 16.69
C GLY A 8 18.71 -8.71 18.03
N THR A 9 19.27 -8.09 19.08
CA THR A 9 19.33 -8.68 20.43
C THR A 9 17.94 -8.82 21.05
N ILE A 10 17.08 -7.81 20.91
CA ILE A 10 15.69 -7.86 21.38
C ILE A 10 14.94 -8.98 20.67
N LEU A 11 15.05 -9.05 19.34
CA LEU A 11 14.33 -10.04 18.53
C LEU A 11 14.78 -11.47 18.81
N ALA A 12 16.07 -11.70 19.09
CA ALA A 12 16.59 -13.03 19.42
C ALA A 12 15.95 -13.64 20.69
N GLY A 13 15.51 -12.80 21.63
CA GLY A 13 14.80 -13.22 22.85
C GLY A 13 13.27 -13.17 22.73
N SER A 14 12.74 -12.86 21.55
CA SER A 14 11.31 -12.56 21.33
C SER A 14 10.59 -13.68 20.58
N THR A 15 9.27 -13.76 20.77
CA THR A 15 8.45 -14.77 20.06
C THR A 15 7.97 -14.20 18.74
N ARG A 16 8.25 -14.90 17.63
CA ARG A 16 7.77 -14.51 16.30
C ARG A 16 6.30 -14.91 16.14
N LEU A 17 5.46 -13.93 15.84
CA LEU A 17 4.01 -14.09 15.66
C LEU A 17 3.62 -14.46 14.22
N GLY A 18 4.45 -14.14 13.23
CA GLY A 18 4.19 -14.46 11.83
C GLY A 18 4.77 -13.43 10.86
N THR A 19 4.46 -13.60 9.57
CA THR A 19 4.74 -12.63 8.52
C THR A 19 3.44 -12.03 8.01
N PHE A 20 3.38 -10.71 7.92
CA PHE A 20 2.16 -9.98 7.57
C PHE A 20 2.47 -8.85 6.59
N THR A 21 1.51 -8.49 5.74
CA THR A 21 1.50 -7.16 5.12
C THR A 21 1.27 -6.08 6.18
N LEU A 22 1.59 -4.82 5.87
CA LEU A 22 1.36 -3.69 6.79
C LEU A 22 -0.10 -3.65 7.27
N SER A 23 -1.07 -3.79 6.36
CA SER A 23 -2.50 -3.72 6.67
C SER A 23 -2.98 -4.88 7.56
N GLU A 24 -2.50 -6.11 7.32
CA GLU A 24 -2.83 -7.27 8.16
C GLU A 24 -2.23 -7.12 9.56
N MET A 25 -0.99 -6.67 9.63
CA MET A 25 -0.29 -6.43 10.89
C MET A 25 -1.02 -5.40 11.74
N LEU A 26 -1.36 -4.23 11.18
CA LEU A 26 -2.05 -3.17 11.92
C LEU A 26 -3.40 -3.63 12.48
N ARG A 27 -4.16 -4.40 11.69
CA ARG A 27 -5.43 -5.00 12.17
C ARG A 27 -5.20 -5.97 13.33
N LEU A 28 -4.21 -6.85 13.19
CA LEU A 28 -3.88 -7.84 14.21
C LEU A 28 -3.45 -7.15 15.51
N THR A 29 -2.52 -6.21 15.44
CA THR A 29 -1.93 -5.57 16.62
C THR A 29 -2.93 -4.67 17.33
N GLN A 30 -3.77 -3.93 16.60
CA GLN A 30 -4.85 -3.14 17.20
C GLN A 30 -5.87 -4.03 17.93
N SER A 31 -6.26 -5.16 17.33
CA SER A 31 -7.27 -6.05 17.93
C SER A 31 -6.82 -6.72 19.23
N LYS A 32 -5.50 -6.86 19.43
CA LYS A 32 -4.89 -7.56 20.56
C LYS A 32 -4.12 -6.65 21.51
N SER A 33 -4.06 -5.34 21.23
CA SER A 33 -3.18 -4.39 21.91
C SER A 33 -1.74 -4.91 22.02
N THR A 34 -1.22 -5.47 20.91
CA THR A 34 0.08 -6.14 20.90
C THR A 34 1.22 -5.14 21.05
N ASN A 35 2.19 -5.49 21.90
CA ASN A 35 3.50 -4.86 21.97
C ASN A 35 4.50 -5.68 21.15
N GLY A 36 5.24 -5.04 20.25
CA GLY A 36 6.10 -5.77 19.35
C GLY A 36 7.03 -4.92 18.50
N ILE A 37 7.89 -5.61 17.76
CA ILE A 37 8.71 -5.03 16.71
C ILE A 37 8.46 -5.83 15.45
N ALA A 38 8.13 -5.13 14.37
CA ALA A 38 7.89 -5.72 13.07
C ALA A 38 9.04 -5.35 12.13
N VAL A 39 9.62 -6.34 11.46
CA VAL A 39 10.81 -6.14 10.62
C VAL A 39 10.59 -6.63 9.20
N SER A 40 10.86 -5.78 8.22
CA SER A 40 10.89 -6.13 6.80
C SER A 40 12.32 -5.98 6.27
N ARG A 41 12.86 -7.05 5.70
CA ARG A 41 14.20 -7.04 5.06
C ARG A 41 14.07 -7.35 3.58
N TYR A 42 14.64 -6.49 2.74
CA TYR A 42 14.73 -6.71 1.31
C TYR A 42 16.03 -6.13 0.76
N ASN A 43 16.90 -6.98 0.21
CA ASN A 43 18.28 -6.62 -0.15
C ASN A 43 19.00 -5.95 1.03
N ASP A 44 19.66 -4.81 0.80
CA ASP A 44 20.38 -4.02 1.81
C ASP A 44 19.48 -3.02 2.56
N ARG A 45 18.17 -3.24 2.53
CA ARG A 45 17.15 -2.38 3.16
C ARG A 45 16.45 -3.14 4.29
N GLU A 46 16.50 -2.58 5.49
CA GLU A 46 15.78 -3.08 6.67
C GLU A 46 14.83 -1.99 7.18
N PHE A 47 13.56 -2.36 7.36
CA PHE A 47 12.53 -1.48 7.87
C PHE A 47 11.97 -2.07 9.16
N ASP A 48 12.11 -1.34 10.26
CA ASP A 48 11.59 -1.73 11.57
C ASP A 48 10.44 -0.81 11.98
N LEU A 49 9.37 -1.41 12.49
CA LEU A 49 8.24 -0.71 13.10
C LEU A 49 8.10 -1.18 14.55
N ALA A 50 8.18 -0.25 15.49
CA ALA A 50 7.88 -0.48 16.89
C ALA A 50 6.37 -0.28 17.13
N ILE A 51 5.72 -1.33 17.61
CA ILE A 51 4.28 -1.37 17.87
C ILE A 51 4.06 -1.34 19.38
N LEU A 52 3.44 -0.29 19.89
CA LEU A 52 3.12 -0.09 21.30
C LEU A 52 1.61 0.00 21.46
N ASP A 53 1.05 -0.80 22.36
CA ASP A 53 -0.38 -0.92 22.62
C ASP A 53 -1.22 -1.11 21.35
N GLY A 54 -0.68 -1.85 20.38
CA GLY A 54 -1.31 -2.16 19.11
C GLY A 54 -1.12 -1.11 18.01
N GLU A 55 -0.53 0.05 18.32
CA GLU A 55 -0.30 1.13 17.35
C GLU A 55 1.19 1.25 16.98
N PRO A 56 1.51 1.59 15.73
CA PRO A 56 2.88 1.91 15.35
C PRO A 56 3.30 3.26 15.93
N GLU A 57 4.25 3.24 16.86
CA GLU A 57 4.74 4.42 17.57
C GLU A 57 6.19 4.77 17.20
N GLY A 58 6.94 3.84 16.60
CA GLY A 58 8.33 4.06 16.22
C GLY A 58 8.68 3.44 14.86
N ALA A 59 9.56 4.08 14.09
CA ALA A 59 9.97 3.59 12.78
C ALA A 59 11.46 3.80 12.54
N ILE A 60 12.13 2.80 11.96
CA ILE A 60 13.54 2.87 11.59
C ILE A 60 13.66 2.32 10.17
N LEU A 61 14.36 3.03 9.31
CA LEU A 61 14.75 2.54 8.00
C LEU A 61 16.28 2.55 7.94
N ILE A 62 16.88 1.39 7.71
CA ILE A 62 18.31 1.25 7.53
C ILE A 62 18.61 0.88 6.08
N GLU A 63 19.49 1.66 5.47
CA GLU A 63 19.96 1.49 4.09
C GLU A 63 21.47 1.74 4.04
N GLU A 64 22.09 1.42 2.90
CA GLU A 64 23.53 1.63 2.67
C GLU A 64 23.97 3.09 2.95
N LYS A 65 23.12 4.06 2.60
CA LYS A 65 23.41 5.50 2.73
C LYS A 65 23.21 6.04 4.15
N GLY A 66 22.68 5.24 5.07
CA GLY A 66 22.45 5.63 6.46
C GLY A 66 21.12 5.15 7.03
N THR A 67 20.77 5.71 8.18
CA THR A 67 19.56 5.32 8.92
C THR A 67 18.62 6.52 9.06
N LEU A 68 17.35 6.31 8.73
CA LEU A 68 16.26 7.24 8.99
C LEU A 68 15.43 6.76 10.18
N TYR A 69 14.83 7.72 10.90
CA TYR A 69 14.04 7.48 12.10
C TYR A 69 12.71 8.23 12.04
N GLY A 70 11.69 7.68 12.68
CA GLY A 70 10.38 8.31 12.85
C GLY A 70 9.70 8.60 11.52
N ASP A 71 9.10 9.80 11.41
CA ASP A 71 8.29 10.20 10.25
C ASP A 71 9.06 10.07 8.92
N LYS A 72 10.37 10.37 8.90
CA LYS A 72 11.20 10.25 7.69
C LYS A 72 11.34 8.81 7.21
N ALA A 73 11.41 7.85 8.14
CA ALA A 73 11.42 6.44 7.79
C ALA A 73 10.05 6.05 7.21
N VAL A 74 8.96 6.42 7.90
CA VAL A 74 7.58 6.13 7.48
C VAL A 74 7.26 6.65 6.08
N MET A 75 7.75 7.83 5.71
CA MET A 75 7.53 8.42 4.38
C MET A 75 8.01 7.53 3.22
N LEU A 76 8.91 6.59 3.50
CA LEU A 76 9.47 5.68 2.50
C LEU A 76 8.88 4.26 2.55
N LEU A 77 7.82 4.05 3.33
CA LEU A 77 6.99 2.84 3.23
C LEU A 77 6.25 2.84 1.89
N THR A 78 6.37 1.76 1.14
CA THR A 78 5.69 1.60 -0.15
C THR A 78 4.38 0.82 -0.01
N GLY A 79 4.14 0.19 1.13
CA GLY A 79 2.97 -0.66 1.39
C GLY A 79 3.10 -2.06 0.79
N THR A 80 4.23 -2.37 0.16
CA THR A 80 4.53 -3.69 -0.44
C THR A 80 5.41 -4.55 0.46
N GLU A 81 5.87 -4.00 1.59
CA GLU A 81 6.68 -4.68 2.56
C GLU A 81 5.93 -5.86 3.21
N LYS A 82 6.69 -6.92 3.54
CA LYS A 82 6.22 -8.01 4.39
C LYS A 82 7.02 -7.98 5.68
N PHE A 83 6.32 -7.82 6.78
CA PHE A 83 6.91 -7.69 8.09
C PHE A 83 6.83 -9.00 8.86
N ASP A 84 7.97 -9.46 9.36
CA ASP A 84 8.01 -10.44 10.43
C ASP A 84 7.73 -9.73 11.75
N LEU A 85 6.60 -10.04 12.37
CA LEU A 85 6.18 -9.46 13.64
C LEU A 85 6.68 -10.32 14.81
N TYR A 86 7.31 -9.68 15.78
CA TYR A 86 7.76 -10.29 17.01
C TYR A 86 7.04 -9.65 18.20
N GLU A 87 6.55 -10.49 19.10
CA GLU A 87 6.02 -10.06 20.39
C GLU A 87 7.18 -9.69 21.32
N VAL A 88 7.17 -8.46 21.81
CA VAL A 88 8.24 -7.86 22.60
C VAL A 88 7.65 -7.27 23.86
N LYS A 89 8.37 -7.38 24.99
CA LYS A 89 7.95 -6.74 26.25
C LYS A 89 7.79 -5.23 26.08
N GLN A 90 6.75 -4.69 26.68
CA GLN A 90 6.37 -3.28 26.53
C GLN A 90 7.50 -2.30 26.85
N ASP A 91 8.23 -2.52 27.94
CA ASP A 91 9.36 -1.68 28.38
C ASP A 91 10.48 -1.59 27.33
N LEU A 92 10.76 -2.70 26.63
CA LEU A 92 11.73 -2.73 25.54
C LEU A 92 11.21 -1.99 24.30
N VAL A 93 9.91 -2.12 23.99
CA VAL A 93 9.29 -1.36 22.88
C VAL A 93 9.32 0.14 23.18
N GLU A 94 8.95 0.56 24.39
CA GLU A 94 9.01 1.96 24.83
C GLU A 94 10.42 2.53 24.66
N ALA A 95 11.44 1.76 25.05
CA ALA A 95 12.85 2.15 24.86
C ALA A 95 13.23 2.38 23.40
N VAL A 96 12.73 1.53 22.49
CA VAL A 96 12.93 1.71 21.04
C VAL A 96 12.19 2.94 20.54
N VAL A 97 10.91 3.09 20.90
CA VAL A 97 10.06 4.24 20.49
C VAL A 97 10.68 5.57 20.88
N MET A 98 11.31 5.68 22.06
CA MET A 98 11.99 6.92 22.48
C MET A 98 13.06 7.40 21.49
N GLY A 99 13.71 6.49 20.75
CA GLY A 99 14.75 6.82 19.77
C GLY A 99 14.23 7.03 18.34
N CYS A 100 13.00 6.61 18.03
CA CYS A 100 12.51 6.54 16.66
C CYS A 100 11.03 6.93 16.49
N ARG A 101 10.52 7.76 17.41
CA ARG A 101 9.11 8.11 17.51
C ARG A 101 8.52 8.65 16.21
N ILE A 102 7.30 8.22 15.92
CA ILE A 102 6.46 8.71 14.83
C ILE A 102 5.51 9.75 15.43
N LEU A 103 5.50 10.97 14.90
CA LEU A 103 4.60 12.03 15.34
C LEU A 103 3.41 12.14 14.38
N GLU A 104 3.65 12.00 13.09
CA GLU A 104 2.66 12.13 12.03
C GLU A 104 2.15 10.75 11.58
N LYS A 105 1.31 10.14 12.41
CA LYS A 105 0.70 8.81 12.16
C LYS A 105 -0.12 8.73 10.87
N GLY A 106 -0.49 9.87 10.30
CA GLY A 106 -1.20 9.96 9.01
C GLY A 106 -0.43 9.34 7.85
N HIS A 107 0.91 9.32 7.89
CA HIS A 107 1.71 8.72 6.80
C HIS A 107 1.68 7.19 6.80
N ILE A 108 1.54 6.55 7.96
CA ILE A 108 1.36 5.09 8.05
C ILE A 108 -0.06 4.71 7.63
N ARG A 109 -1.04 5.50 8.08
CA ARG A 109 -2.45 5.26 7.77
C ARG A 109 -2.76 5.52 6.29
N LYS A 110 -2.07 6.43 5.60
CA LYS A 110 -2.12 6.55 4.13
C LYS A 110 -1.56 5.32 3.41
N SER A 111 -0.58 4.64 3.98
CA SER A 111 -0.12 3.34 3.47
C SER A 111 -1.06 2.17 3.85
N GLY A 112 -2.08 2.40 4.70
CA GLY A 112 -2.99 1.39 5.25
C GLY A 112 -4.50 1.62 5.06
N MET A 113 -4.93 2.75 4.51
CA MET A 113 -6.32 3.08 4.12
C MET A 113 -6.33 3.24 2.59
N ASP A 114 -6.97 2.43 1.74
CA ASP A 114 -8.04 1.46 1.91
C ASP A 114 -7.83 0.17 1.09
N MET A 115 -7.67 -0.96 1.79
CA MET A 115 -8.44 -2.15 1.46
C MET A 115 -9.40 -2.37 2.63
N ILE A 116 -10.63 -1.90 2.47
CA ILE A 116 -11.76 -2.48 3.21
C ILE A 116 -11.99 -3.85 2.56
N PRO A 117 -11.68 -4.98 3.21
CA PRO A 117 -12.15 -6.26 2.70
C PRO A 117 -13.66 -6.26 2.89
N GLU A 118 -14.38 -6.23 1.77
CA GLU A 118 -15.71 -6.82 1.75
C GLU A 118 -15.52 -8.30 2.14
N ILE A 119 -16.12 -8.70 3.27
CA ILE A 119 -16.08 -10.06 3.78
C ILE A 119 -16.50 -11.00 2.65
N GLY A 120 -15.55 -11.75 2.08
CA GLY A 120 -15.84 -12.85 1.16
C GLY A 120 -15.12 -12.93 -0.19
N ARG A 121 -14.19 -12.03 -0.59
CA ARG A 121 -13.49 -12.20 -1.89
C ARG A 121 -11.99 -11.92 -1.88
N LYS A 122 -11.25 -12.82 -2.57
CA LYS A 122 -9.80 -12.84 -2.81
C LYS A 122 -9.34 -11.55 -3.51
N SER A 123 -8.65 -10.66 -2.79
CA SER A 123 -8.05 -9.43 -3.34
C SER A 123 -6.64 -9.61 -3.93
N ASP A 124 -6.16 -10.84 -4.11
CA ASP A 124 -4.77 -11.12 -4.52
C ASP A 124 -4.59 -11.41 -6.02
N GLY A 125 -5.38 -10.78 -6.90
CA GLY A 125 -5.28 -11.01 -8.34
C GLY A 125 -4.67 -9.84 -9.09
N LEU A 126 -3.54 -10.06 -9.76
CA LEU A 126 -3.01 -9.19 -10.81
C LEU A 126 -3.63 -9.62 -12.14
N GLY A 127 -4.18 -8.68 -12.90
CA GLY A 127 -4.80 -8.97 -14.19
C GLY A 127 -4.69 -7.81 -15.17
N VAL A 128 -5.34 -7.97 -16.33
CA VAL A 128 -5.45 -6.92 -17.35
C VAL A 128 -6.89 -6.42 -17.37
N LEU A 129 -7.07 -5.12 -17.13
CA LEU A 129 -8.33 -4.40 -17.31
C LEU A 129 -8.34 -3.81 -18.72
N SER A 130 -9.30 -4.20 -19.54
CA SER A 130 -9.54 -3.63 -20.86
C SER A 130 -10.65 -2.59 -20.81
N VAL A 131 -10.36 -1.34 -21.20
CA VAL A 131 -11.31 -0.24 -21.21
C VAL A 131 -11.63 0.11 -22.66
N ALA A 132 -12.90 -0.01 -23.05
CA ALA A 132 -13.41 0.49 -24.32
C ALA A 132 -14.09 1.84 -24.11
N VAL A 133 -13.76 2.83 -24.92
CA VAL A 133 -14.38 4.16 -24.90
C VAL A 133 -15.21 4.35 -26.16
N GLN A 134 -16.47 4.72 -25.97
CA GLN A 134 -17.46 4.89 -27.03
C GLN A 134 -18.17 6.24 -26.92
N ARG A 135 -18.65 6.73 -28.05
CA ARG A 135 -19.55 7.88 -28.15
C ARG A 135 -20.65 7.57 -29.14
N ASN A 136 -21.89 7.63 -28.68
CA ASN A 136 -23.07 7.16 -29.40
C ASN A 136 -22.90 5.73 -29.93
N GLY A 137 -22.24 4.86 -29.15
CA GLY A 137 -21.92 3.48 -29.53
C GLY A 137 -20.73 3.30 -30.48
N GLU A 138 -20.09 4.38 -30.95
CA GLU A 138 -18.94 4.32 -31.86
C GLU A 138 -17.61 4.40 -31.11
N PRO A 139 -16.62 3.51 -31.37
CA PRO A 139 -15.32 3.52 -30.71
C PRO A 139 -14.54 4.83 -30.91
N GLN A 140 -13.90 5.30 -29.83
CA GLN A 140 -13.15 6.57 -29.85
C GLN A 140 -11.64 6.34 -29.77
N ASN A 141 -10.92 6.60 -30.86
CA ASN A 141 -9.45 6.56 -30.93
C ASN A 141 -8.81 7.82 -30.33
N GLY A 142 -7.64 7.69 -29.69
CA GLY A 142 -6.82 8.82 -29.29
C GLY A 142 -7.34 9.54 -28.05
N VAL A 143 -8.21 8.89 -27.28
CA VAL A 143 -8.75 9.38 -26.02
C VAL A 143 -7.78 9.00 -24.91
N ARG A 144 -7.46 9.96 -24.04
CA ARG A 144 -6.59 9.69 -22.88
C ARG A 144 -7.42 9.06 -21.77
N VAL A 145 -6.97 7.91 -21.28
CA VAL A 145 -7.59 7.20 -20.16
C VAL A 145 -6.57 7.11 -19.04
N SER A 146 -6.93 7.56 -17.84
CA SER A 146 -6.08 7.55 -16.66
C SER A 146 -6.77 6.80 -15.53
N ILE A 147 -6.04 5.89 -14.89
CA ILE A 147 -6.53 5.14 -13.73
C ILE A 147 -5.97 5.77 -12.47
N ARG A 148 -6.86 6.17 -11.58
CA ARG A 148 -6.52 6.65 -10.24
C ARG A 148 -7.00 5.66 -9.19
N LYS A 149 -6.22 5.56 -8.11
CA LYS A 149 -6.63 4.92 -6.88
C LYS A 149 -6.45 5.94 -5.76
N GLU A 150 -7.51 6.19 -5.00
CA GLU A 150 -7.48 7.10 -3.84
C GLU A 150 -6.93 8.49 -4.19
N GLY A 151 -7.32 9.01 -5.37
CA GLY A 151 -6.89 10.33 -5.86
C GLY A 151 -5.51 10.37 -6.51
N GLN A 152 -4.67 9.32 -6.40
CA GLN A 152 -3.37 9.25 -7.05
C GLN A 152 -3.47 8.57 -8.42
N MET A 153 -2.84 9.15 -9.44
CA MET A 153 -2.72 8.51 -10.76
C MET A 153 -1.72 7.37 -10.70
N ILE A 154 -2.17 6.16 -11.04
CA ILE A 154 -1.36 4.94 -11.01
C ILE A 154 -0.82 4.61 -12.40
N THR A 155 -1.67 4.79 -13.43
CA THR A 155 -1.28 4.57 -14.82
C THR A 155 -2.19 5.39 -15.75
N ASN A 156 -1.73 5.61 -16.97
CA ASN A 156 -2.50 6.22 -18.05
C ASN A 156 -1.99 5.70 -19.38
N ASP A 157 -2.88 5.70 -20.38
CA ASP A 157 -2.54 5.36 -21.75
C ASP A 157 -3.64 5.93 -22.69
N ILE A 158 -3.51 5.72 -23.99
CA ILE A 158 -4.35 6.30 -25.04
C ILE A 158 -5.07 5.18 -25.80
N THR A 159 -6.35 5.38 -26.09
CA THR A 159 -7.12 4.40 -26.85
C THR A 159 -6.61 4.21 -28.28
N THR A 160 -6.61 2.94 -28.71
CA THR A 160 -6.27 2.51 -30.08
C THR A 160 -7.39 2.83 -31.08
N GLU A 161 -7.23 2.47 -32.36
CA GLU A 161 -8.26 2.57 -33.41
C GLU A 161 -9.57 1.85 -33.08
N ASN A 162 -9.52 0.80 -32.27
CA ASN A 162 -10.71 0.09 -31.81
C ASN A 162 -11.35 0.72 -30.57
N GLY A 163 -10.89 1.91 -30.16
CA GLY A 163 -11.36 2.64 -28.98
C GLY A 163 -11.00 1.97 -27.66
N THR A 164 -10.03 1.05 -27.65
CA THR A 164 -9.65 0.27 -26.46
C THR A 164 -8.26 0.60 -25.94
N VAL A 165 -8.07 0.41 -24.64
CA VAL A 165 -6.80 0.50 -23.92
C VAL A 165 -6.76 -0.54 -22.80
N ASP A 166 -5.59 -1.11 -22.53
CA ASP A 166 -5.42 -2.21 -21.58
C ASP A 166 -4.45 -1.83 -20.46
N PHE A 167 -4.82 -2.09 -19.21
CA PHE A 167 -4.01 -1.77 -18.03
C PHE A 167 -3.73 -3.01 -17.20
N LYS A 168 -2.47 -3.24 -16.84
CA LYS A 168 -2.10 -4.27 -15.88
C LYS A 168 -2.26 -3.73 -14.46
N LEU A 169 -3.23 -4.23 -13.70
CA LEU A 169 -3.63 -3.71 -12.39
C LEU A 169 -3.86 -4.85 -11.40
N LEU A 170 -3.82 -4.51 -10.11
CA LEU A 170 -4.37 -5.39 -9.07
C LEU A 170 -5.90 -5.28 -9.06
N TYR A 171 -6.60 -6.31 -8.62
CA TYR A 171 -8.04 -6.23 -8.41
C TYR A 171 -8.37 -5.19 -7.33
N GLY A 172 -9.43 -4.40 -7.56
CA GLY A 172 -9.77 -3.30 -6.68
C GLY A 172 -10.74 -2.30 -7.29
N LYS A 173 -11.03 -1.25 -6.53
CA LYS A 173 -11.86 -0.11 -6.93
C LYS A 173 -10.96 1.03 -7.42
N TYR A 174 -11.35 1.69 -8.51
CA TYR A 174 -10.57 2.73 -9.17
C TYR A 174 -11.46 3.86 -9.69
N ASP A 175 -10.87 5.04 -9.87
CA ASP A 175 -11.43 6.10 -10.69
C ASP A 175 -10.79 6.05 -12.07
N CYS A 176 -11.59 5.85 -13.10
CA CYS A 176 -11.19 5.93 -14.50
C CYS A 176 -11.54 7.32 -15.03
N ILE A 177 -10.50 8.11 -15.32
CA ILE A 177 -10.62 9.45 -15.87
C ILE A 177 -10.44 9.37 -17.38
N VAL A 178 -11.46 9.80 -18.11
CA VAL A 178 -11.44 9.84 -19.58
C VAL A 178 -11.39 11.29 -20.01
N GLN A 179 -10.39 11.65 -20.79
CA GLN A 179 -10.24 12.98 -21.37
C GLN A 179 -10.33 12.86 -22.89
N ASP A 180 -11.41 13.40 -23.44
CA ASP A 180 -11.65 13.37 -24.88
C ASP A 180 -10.78 14.40 -25.64
N ARG A 181 -10.87 14.38 -26.96
CA ARG A 181 -10.10 15.31 -27.83
C ARG A 181 -10.53 16.77 -27.70
N ALA A 182 -11.73 17.02 -27.19
CA ALA A 182 -12.23 18.36 -26.88
C ALA A 182 -11.80 18.83 -25.48
N MET A 183 -10.94 18.06 -24.80
CA MET A 183 -10.47 18.30 -23.44
C MET A 183 -11.57 18.20 -22.38
N MET A 184 -12.71 17.60 -22.70
CA MET A 184 -13.75 17.30 -21.73
C MET A 184 -13.32 16.11 -20.88
N ILE A 185 -13.52 16.23 -19.56
CA ILE A 185 -13.12 15.23 -18.58
C ILE A 185 -14.36 14.55 -18.01
N SER A 186 -14.41 13.23 -18.13
CA SER A 186 -15.40 12.36 -17.49
C SER A 186 -14.71 11.48 -16.46
N THR A 187 -15.36 11.26 -15.32
CA THR A 187 -14.86 10.39 -14.24
C THR A 187 -15.84 9.24 -14.02
N PHE A 188 -15.31 8.01 -14.02
CA PHE A 188 -16.08 6.80 -13.81
C PHE A 188 -15.50 6.02 -12.64
N HIS A 189 -16.36 5.60 -11.71
CA HIS A 189 -15.96 4.71 -10.62
C HIS A 189 -16.12 3.27 -11.08
N ILE A 190 -15.01 2.52 -11.10
CA ILE A 190 -14.95 1.17 -11.67
C ILE A 190 -14.49 0.16 -10.62
N ILE A 191 -14.96 -1.08 -10.76
CA ILE A 191 -14.48 -2.23 -9.99
C ILE A 191 -13.77 -3.15 -10.98
N PHE A 192 -12.52 -3.48 -10.70
CA PHE A 192 -11.76 -4.46 -11.45
C PHE A 192 -11.63 -5.75 -10.64
N ASP A 193 -12.20 -6.83 -11.18
CA ASP A 193 -12.06 -8.19 -10.70
C ASP A 193 -12.12 -9.17 -11.89
N ILE A 194 -12.16 -10.48 -11.63
CA ILE A 194 -12.24 -11.52 -12.67
C ILE A 194 -13.48 -11.37 -13.56
N ALA A 195 -14.62 -10.97 -13.00
CA ALA A 195 -15.88 -10.82 -13.72
C ALA A 195 -15.94 -9.50 -14.51
N HIS A 196 -15.18 -8.49 -14.10
CA HIS A 196 -15.16 -7.15 -14.68
C HIS A 196 -13.80 -6.81 -15.33
N SER A 197 -13.23 -7.76 -16.06
CA SER A 197 -11.93 -7.57 -16.75
C SER A 197 -12.01 -6.73 -18.02
N ARG A 198 -13.23 -6.46 -18.51
CA ARG A 198 -13.50 -5.55 -19.62
C ARG A 198 -14.69 -4.66 -19.29
N ILE A 199 -14.53 -3.36 -19.55
CA ILE A 199 -15.58 -2.36 -19.33
C ILE A 199 -15.72 -1.45 -20.55
N THR A 200 -16.94 -0.93 -20.75
CA THR A 200 -17.24 0.05 -21.79
C THR A 200 -17.70 1.34 -21.14
N LEU A 201 -17.11 2.47 -21.54
CA LEU A 201 -17.39 3.81 -21.03
C LEU A 201 -17.96 4.67 -22.16
N GLU A 202 -19.08 5.34 -21.90
CA GLU A 202 -19.76 6.22 -22.85
C GLU A 202 -19.42 7.69 -22.54
N ILE A 203 -18.95 8.46 -23.53
CA ILE A 203 -18.48 9.85 -23.42
C ILE A 203 -18.98 10.79 -24.53
#